data_AF-A0A4P6UKN5-F1
#
_entry.id   AF-A0A4P6UKN5-F1
#
_cell.length_a   1.000
_cell.length_b   1.000
_cell.length_c   1.000
_cell.angle_alpha   90.00
_cell.angle_beta   90.00
_cell.angle_gamma   90.00
#
_symmetry.space_group_name_H-M   'P 1'
#
loop_
_entity.id
_entity.type
_entity.pdbx_description
1 polymer ?
#
loop_
_entity_poly.entity_id
_entity_poly.type
_entity_poly.pdbx_seq_one_letter_code
_entity_poly.pdbx_strand_id
1 'polypeptide(L)'
;MTLLVVMVLLLILGQSAAAVLRNAASGERFAHNLRQQHLAQQQAELALRYCEAELRKPDGSEAGLPTDGVLRIPSLAEAGLTRTAWDAPPAWQQGANWFGMAGARVVLTRDMAGGLAAGITPGRLPECLVELQELADGTLAHVITARGFSPAYPAGTGAESGATPAGGAVVWVQSILLLGTLAPADDARMGRPILDRLWRRILQPPSS
;
A
#
# COMPACT_ATOMS: atom_id res chain seq x y z
N MET A 1 -24.93 47.21 -40.00
CA MET A 1 -24.16 46.06 -40.53
C MET A 1 -22.92 45.74 -39.68
N THR A 2 -22.07 46.71 -39.34
CA THR A 2 -20.86 46.49 -38.53
C THR A 2 -21.11 45.91 -37.13
N LEU A 3 -22.15 46.36 -36.43
CA LEU A 3 -22.51 45.85 -35.09
C LEU A 3 -22.84 44.35 -35.07
N LEU A 4 -23.51 43.86 -36.12
CA LEU A 4 -23.90 42.45 -36.22
C LEU A 4 -22.65 41.57 -36.41
N VAL A 5 -21.71 42.01 -37.25
CA VAL A 5 -20.42 41.34 -37.46
C VAL A 5 -19.62 41.29 -36.15
N VAL A 6 -19.57 42.39 -35.39
CA VAL A 6 -18.88 42.43 -34.09
C VAL A 6 -19.52 41.47 -33.09
N MET A 7 -20.85 41.41 -33.00
CA MET A 7 -21.53 40.47 -32.09
C MET A 7 -21.24 39.01 -32.43
N VAL A 8 -21.22 38.65 -33.71
CA VAL A 8 -20.90 37.27 -34.14
C VAL A 8 -19.44 36.92 -33.82
N LEU A 9 -18.51 37.85 -34.06
CA LEU A 9 -17.10 37.65 -33.72
C LEU A 9 -16.91 37.45 -32.20
N LEU A 10 -17.58 38.24 -31.36
CA LEU A 10 -17.54 38.09 -29.91
C LEU A 10 -18.13 36.75 -29.44
N LEU A 11 -19.19 36.26 -30.07
CA LEU A 11 -19.77 34.96 -29.77
C LEU A 11 -18.78 33.82 -30.03
N ILE A 12 -18.13 33.83 -31.20
CA ILE A 12 -17.18 32.77 -31.59
C ILE A 12 -15.98 32.77 -30.65
N LEU A 13 -15.44 33.96 -30.31
CA LEU A 13 -14.33 34.09 -29.37
C LEU A 13 -14.73 33.66 -27.95
N GLY A 14 -15.95 33.97 -27.51
CA GLY A 14 -16.46 33.52 -26.22
C GLY A 14 -16.60 31.99 -26.14
N GLN A 15 -17.09 31.36 -27.21
CA GLN A 15 -17.23 29.90 -27.28
C GLN A 15 -15.86 29.19 -27.33
N SER A 16 -14.90 29.71 -28.08
CA SER A 16 -13.55 29.13 -28.14
C SER A 16 -12.80 29.29 -26.82
N ALA A 17 -12.86 30.45 -26.17
CA ALA A 17 -12.28 30.67 -24.84
C ALA A 17 -12.88 29.71 -23.80
N ALA A 18 -14.21 29.52 -23.81
CA ALA A 18 -14.87 28.60 -22.89
C ALA A 18 -14.46 27.13 -23.14
N ALA A 19 -14.25 26.73 -24.39
CA ALA A 19 -13.77 25.38 -24.71
C ALA A 19 -12.32 25.14 -24.22
N VAL A 20 -11.44 26.11 -24.41
CA VAL A 20 -10.05 26.04 -23.93
C VAL A 20 -10.00 25.96 -22.40
N LEU A 21 -10.78 26.79 -21.69
CA LEU A 21 -10.84 26.77 -20.22
C LEU A 21 -11.35 25.44 -19.68
N ARG A 22 -12.40 24.87 -20.28
CA ARG A 22 -12.90 23.54 -19.88
C ARG A 22 -11.86 22.44 -20.11
N ASN A 23 -11.16 22.48 -21.24
CA ASN A 23 -10.11 21.50 -21.53
C ASN A 23 -8.92 21.63 -20.58
N ALA A 24 -8.48 22.86 -20.28
CA ALA A 24 -7.43 23.12 -19.29
C ALA A 24 -7.83 22.60 -17.90
N ALA A 25 -9.04 22.93 -17.44
CA ALA A 25 -9.56 22.46 -16.15
C ALA A 25 -9.69 20.92 -16.09
N SER A 26 -10.13 20.27 -17.17
CA SER A 26 -10.18 18.80 -17.25
C SER A 26 -8.78 18.18 -17.23
N GLY A 27 -7.82 18.77 -17.95
CA GLY A 27 -6.43 18.33 -17.97
C GLY A 27 -5.75 18.45 -16.61
N GLU A 28 -5.97 19.56 -15.91
CA GLU A 28 -5.46 19.77 -14.55
C GLU A 28 -6.01 18.75 -13.56
N ARG A 29 -7.32 18.46 -13.62
CA ARG A 29 -7.94 17.42 -12.77
C ARG A 29 -7.36 16.04 -13.04
N PHE A 30 -7.18 15.69 -14.31
CA PHE A 30 -6.58 14.42 -14.69
C PHE A 30 -5.13 14.30 -14.19
N ALA A 31 -4.30 15.31 -14.45
CA ALA A 31 -2.92 15.36 -13.99
C ALA A 31 -2.82 15.32 -12.45
N HIS A 32 -3.73 16.00 -11.76
CA HIS A 32 -3.82 15.95 -10.31
C HIS A 32 -4.14 14.54 -9.82
N ASN A 33 -5.16 13.89 -10.38
CA ASN A 33 -5.55 12.53 -10.00
C ASN A 33 -4.43 11.51 -10.24
N LEU A 34 -3.73 11.60 -11.38
CA LEU A 34 -2.56 10.76 -11.65
C LEU A 34 -1.46 10.96 -10.61
N ARG A 35 -1.15 12.21 -10.25
CA ARG A 35 -0.16 12.50 -9.21
C ARG A 35 -0.56 11.88 -7.87
N GLN A 36 -1.83 11.98 -7.48
CA GLN A 36 -2.31 11.34 -6.26
C GLN A 36 -2.17 9.81 -6.30
N GLN A 37 -2.49 9.19 -7.44
CA GLN A 37 -2.31 7.73 -7.62
C GLN A 37 -0.85 7.30 -7.54
N HIS A 38 0.07 8.04 -8.16
CA HIS A 38 1.50 7.73 -8.08
C HIS A 38 2.04 7.85 -6.65
N LEU A 39 1.63 8.88 -5.91
CA LEU A 39 2.02 9.04 -4.51
C LEU A 39 1.48 7.89 -3.65
N ALA A 40 0.20 7.52 -3.82
CA ALA A 40 -0.38 6.37 -3.13
C ALA A 40 0.34 5.05 -3.46
N GLN A 41 0.71 4.83 -4.73
CA GLN A 41 1.48 3.66 -5.16
C GLN A 41 2.85 3.60 -4.47
N GLN A 42 3.59 4.72 -4.44
CA GLN A 42 4.91 4.78 -3.79
C GLN A 42 4.81 4.45 -2.29
N GLN A 43 3.78 4.98 -1.62
CA GLN A 43 3.54 4.69 -0.20
C GLN A 43 3.15 3.22 0.03
N ALA A 44 2.38 2.62 -0.87
CA ALA A 44 1.99 1.21 -0.79
C ALA A 44 3.19 0.29 -0.97
N GLU A 45 4.05 0.58 -1.95
CA GLU A 45 5.30 -0.17 -2.18
C GLU A 45 6.28 -0.03 -1.02
N LEU A 46 6.34 1.15 -0.39
CA LEU A 46 7.17 1.37 0.79
C LEU A 46 6.72 0.49 1.96
N ALA A 47 5.42 0.47 2.26
CA ALA A 47 4.86 -0.43 3.30
C ALA A 47 5.09 -1.90 2.97
N LEU A 48 4.92 -2.29 1.70
CA LEU A 48 5.19 -3.65 1.26
C LEU A 48 6.65 -4.04 1.52
N ARG A 49 7.60 -3.24 1.04
CA ARG A 49 9.04 -3.52 1.18
C ARG A 49 9.49 -3.55 2.64
N TYR A 50 8.92 -2.70 3.49
CA TYR A 50 9.20 -2.71 4.92
C TYR A 50 8.79 -4.04 5.54
N CYS A 51 7.56 -4.50 5.30
CA CYS A 51 7.07 -5.74 5.89
C CYS A 51 7.77 -6.98 5.30
N GLU A 52 8.14 -6.97 4.02
CA GLU A 52 9.02 -7.98 3.43
C GLU A 52 10.38 -8.03 4.14
N ALA A 53 10.99 -6.87 4.40
CA ALA A 53 12.29 -6.80 5.09
C ALA A 53 12.19 -7.29 6.54
N GLU A 54 11.14 -6.94 7.26
CA GLU A 54 10.88 -7.42 8.62
C GLU A 54 10.69 -8.94 8.67
N LEU A 55 9.95 -9.53 7.72
CA LEU A 55 9.74 -10.98 7.69
C LEU A 55 11.00 -11.79 7.41
N ARG A 56 11.99 -11.17 6.77
CA ARG A 56 13.30 -11.80 6.58
C ARG A 56 14.10 -11.83 7.87
N LYS A 57 13.81 -10.97 8.84
CA LYS A 57 14.49 -10.99 10.13
C LYS A 57 14.04 -12.19 10.96
N PRO A 58 14.93 -12.71 11.82
CA PRO A 58 14.58 -13.73 12.76
C PRO A 58 13.55 -13.22 13.79
N ASP A 59 12.71 -14.12 14.29
CA ASP A 59 11.62 -13.81 15.21
C ASP A 59 12.03 -13.96 16.69
N GLY A 60 13.29 -14.30 16.95
CA GLY A 60 13.82 -14.47 18.31
C GLY A 60 13.43 -15.80 18.99
N SER A 61 12.51 -16.56 18.41
CA SER A 61 12.14 -17.93 18.84
C SER A 61 13.02 -19.02 18.22
N GLU A 62 13.88 -18.67 17.27
CA GLU A 62 14.73 -19.61 16.54
C GLU A 62 16.01 -19.94 17.31
N ALA A 63 16.42 -21.22 17.30
CA ALA A 63 17.64 -21.67 17.96
C ALA A 63 18.90 -21.22 17.20
N GLY A 64 19.95 -20.82 17.93
CA GLY A 64 21.24 -20.44 17.34
C GLY A 64 21.33 -18.99 16.86
N LEU A 65 20.44 -18.11 17.33
CA LEU A 65 20.49 -16.70 16.98
C LEU A 65 21.72 -15.98 17.58
N PRO A 66 22.33 -15.03 16.86
CA PRO A 66 23.30 -14.10 17.43
C PRO A 66 22.65 -13.23 18.51
N THR A 67 23.36 -12.98 19.61
CA THR A 67 22.89 -12.18 20.74
C THR A 67 22.70 -10.70 20.42
N ASP A 68 23.26 -10.23 19.31
CA ASP A 68 23.25 -8.86 18.79
C ASP A 68 22.45 -8.72 17.47
N GLY A 69 21.74 -9.78 17.06
CA GLY A 69 20.95 -9.79 15.84
C GLY A 69 19.77 -8.80 15.87
N VAL A 70 19.50 -8.15 14.74
CA VAL A 70 18.29 -7.31 14.58
C VAL A 70 17.07 -8.22 14.44
N LEU A 71 16.25 -8.28 15.48
CA LEU A 71 15.03 -9.07 15.50
C LEU A 71 13.89 -8.41 14.71
N ARG A 72 12.96 -9.26 14.28
CA ARG A 72 11.67 -8.86 13.71
C ARG A 72 10.85 -8.06 14.74
N ILE A 73 10.05 -7.11 14.27
CA ILE A 73 9.08 -6.42 15.13
C ILE A 73 8.02 -7.38 15.71
N PRO A 74 7.57 -7.18 16.97
CA PRO A 74 6.64 -8.10 17.64
C PRO A 74 5.29 -8.28 16.93
N SER A 75 4.81 -7.26 16.21
CA SER A 75 3.53 -7.34 15.47
C SER A 75 3.59 -8.26 14.25
N LEU A 76 4.78 -8.61 13.78
CA LEU A 76 5.00 -9.55 12.67
C LEU A 76 5.58 -10.89 13.15
N ALA A 77 5.61 -11.12 14.46
CA ALA A 77 6.03 -12.40 15.01
C ALA A 77 5.16 -13.52 14.45
N GLU A 78 5.75 -14.67 14.14
CA GLU A 78 5.10 -15.79 13.47
C GLU A 78 3.90 -16.30 14.29
N ALA A 79 4.01 -16.28 15.62
CA ALA A 79 2.92 -16.59 16.54
C ALA A 79 1.74 -15.61 16.50
N GLY A 80 1.96 -14.38 16.04
CA GLY A 80 0.94 -13.34 15.88
C GLY A 80 0.34 -13.26 14.47
N LEU A 81 0.89 -14.01 13.50
CA LEU A 81 0.37 -14.02 12.14
C LEU A 81 -0.96 -14.78 12.08
N THR A 82 -1.93 -14.20 11.40
CA THR A 82 -3.19 -14.90 11.10
C THR A 82 -2.89 -16.02 10.11
N ARG A 83 -3.29 -17.25 10.44
CA ARG A 83 -3.17 -18.39 9.54
C ARG A 83 -4.51 -18.67 8.87
N THR A 84 -4.51 -18.62 7.55
CA THR A 84 -5.69 -18.82 6.72
C THR A 84 -5.56 -20.15 5.98
N ALA A 85 -6.57 -21.01 6.11
CA ALA A 85 -6.65 -22.28 5.39
C ALA A 85 -6.77 -22.05 3.87
N TRP A 86 -6.40 -23.05 3.08
CA TRP A 86 -6.44 -23.00 1.61
C TRP A 86 -7.77 -22.51 1.03
N ASP A 87 -8.88 -22.95 1.61
CA ASP A 87 -10.24 -22.65 1.15
C ASP A 87 -10.91 -21.49 1.91
N ALA A 88 -10.24 -20.92 2.92
CA ALA A 88 -10.77 -19.82 3.71
C ALA A 88 -10.50 -18.47 3.01
N PRO A 89 -11.43 -17.50 3.14
CA PRO A 89 -11.19 -16.14 2.65
C PRO A 89 -9.97 -15.52 3.33
N PRO A 90 -9.02 -14.94 2.57
CA PRO A 90 -7.81 -14.36 3.13
C PRO A 90 -8.14 -13.21 4.07
N ALA A 91 -7.38 -13.09 5.16
CA ALA A 91 -7.56 -12.09 6.19
C ALA A 91 -7.47 -10.67 5.61
N TRP A 92 -6.66 -10.45 4.56
CA TRP A 92 -6.59 -9.15 3.89
C TRP A 92 -7.92 -8.74 3.22
N GLN A 93 -8.79 -9.68 2.83
CA GLN A 93 -10.11 -9.38 2.26
C GLN A 93 -11.15 -9.01 3.32
N GLN A 94 -10.84 -9.22 4.60
CA GLN A 94 -11.77 -8.88 5.67
C GLN A 94 -11.50 -7.44 6.07
N GLY A 95 -12.44 -6.54 5.75
CA GLY A 95 -12.32 -5.11 6.06
C GLY A 95 -11.94 -4.85 7.52
N ALA A 96 -12.52 -5.61 8.46
CA ALA A 96 -12.25 -5.53 9.89
C ALA A 96 -10.75 -5.62 10.27
N ASN A 97 -9.95 -6.43 9.56
CA ASN A 97 -8.52 -6.64 9.87
C ASN A 97 -7.64 -5.43 9.53
N TRP A 98 -8.22 -4.47 8.82
CA TRP A 98 -7.59 -3.21 8.48
C TRP A 98 -7.89 -2.11 9.50
N PHE A 99 -8.54 -2.45 10.61
CA PHE A 99 -8.93 -1.54 11.69
C PHE A 99 -8.49 -2.09 13.06
N GLY A 100 -8.21 -1.19 14.01
CA GLY A 100 -7.76 -1.56 15.36
C GLY A 100 -6.38 -2.23 15.42
N MET A 101 -6.12 -2.96 16.50
CA MET A 101 -4.89 -3.75 16.73
C MET A 101 -5.05 -5.23 16.35
N ALA A 102 -6.03 -5.56 15.50
CA ALA A 102 -6.30 -6.93 15.10
C ALA A 102 -5.33 -7.38 13.99
N GLY A 103 -4.80 -8.60 14.14
CA GLY A 103 -3.90 -9.23 13.18
C GLY A 103 -2.50 -8.61 13.10
N ALA A 104 -1.66 -9.19 12.24
CA ALA A 104 -0.30 -8.72 11.96
C ALA A 104 -0.32 -7.50 11.01
N ARG A 105 -1.07 -6.47 11.42
CA ARG A 105 -1.16 -5.17 10.78
C ARG A 105 -0.05 -4.26 11.31
N VAL A 106 0.65 -3.61 10.39
CA VAL A 106 1.70 -2.63 10.71
C VAL A 106 1.37 -1.31 10.05
N VAL A 107 1.29 -0.25 10.86
CA VAL A 107 1.20 1.12 10.38
C VAL A 107 2.62 1.69 10.35
N LEU A 108 3.11 2.03 9.16
CA LEU A 108 4.46 2.56 9.01
C LEU A 108 4.50 4.01 9.51
N THR A 109 5.20 4.24 10.61
CA THR A 109 5.50 5.58 11.10
C THR A 109 6.59 6.23 10.24
N ARG A 110 6.74 7.56 10.36
CA ARG A 110 7.78 8.31 9.64
C ARG A 110 9.19 7.77 9.94
N ASP A 111 9.42 7.32 11.17
CA ASP A 111 10.71 6.79 11.61
C ASP A 111 11.01 5.43 10.94
N MET A 112 9.98 4.59 10.77
CA MET A 112 10.08 3.30 10.06
C MET A 112 10.29 3.48 8.55
N ALA A 113 9.79 4.57 7.98
CA ALA A 113 9.93 4.90 6.55
C ALA A 113 11.33 5.42 6.14
N GLY A 114 12.31 5.50 7.07
CA GLY A 114 13.71 5.77 6.73
C GLY A 114 13.95 7.10 6.00
N GLY A 115 13.26 8.17 6.39
CA GLY A 115 13.41 9.49 5.77
C GLY A 115 12.81 9.63 4.35
N LEU A 116 12.33 8.55 3.71
CA LEU A 116 11.62 8.61 2.42
C LEU A 116 10.27 9.34 2.50
N ALA A 117 9.76 9.55 3.72
CA ALA A 117 8.61 10.38 4.01
C ALA A 117 8.97 11.85 4.37
N ALA A 118 10.26 12.24 4.31
CA ALA A 118 10.69 13.60 4.58
C ALA A 118 10.23 14.52 3.43
N GLY A 119 9.12 15.23 3.65
CA GLY A 119 8.54 16.19 2.71
C GLY A 119 7.12 15.86 2.24
N ILE A 120 6.62 14.68 2.55
CA ILE A 120 5.23 14.28 2.28
C ILE A 120 4.61 13.86 3.61
N THR A 121 3.73 14.69 4.17
CA THR A 121 2.90 14.31 5.31
C THR A 121 1.60 13.75 4.75
N PRO A 122 1.44 12.42 4.65
CA PRO A 122 0.21 11.87 4.14
C PRO A 122 -0.91 12.11 5.17
N GLY A 123 -2.14 12.36 4.71
CA GLY A 123 -3.31 12.43 5.60
C GLY A 123 -3.54 11.12 6.36
N ARG A 124 -3.02 10.00 5.84
CA ARG A 124 -3.02 8.70 6.48
C ARG A 124 -1.72 7.96 6.22
N LEU A 125 -1.13 7.38 7.26
CA LEU A 125 0.11 6.60 7.14
C LEU A 125 -0.11 5.32 6.32
N PRO A 126 0.86 4.90 5.52
CA PRO A 126 0.78 3.64 4.81
C PRO A 126 0.83 2.46 5.79
N GLU A 127 0.22 1.36 5.39
CA GLU A 127 0.07 0.21 6.26
C GLU A 127 0.14 -1.09 5.49
N CYS A 128 0.61 -2.14 6.15
CA CYS A 128 0.65 -3.49 5.65
C CYS A 128 -0.10 -4.43 6.60
N LEU A 129 -0.53 -5.57 6.06
CA LEU A 129 -1.08 -6.70 6.77
C LEU A 129 -0.38 -7.94 6.26
N VAL A 130 0.11 -8.76 7.19
CA VAL A 130 0.74 -10.04 6.90
C VAL A 130 -0.13 -11.18 7.40
N GLU A 131 -0.25 -12.22 6.59
CA GLU A 131 -0.89 -13.48 6.98
C GLU A 131 -0.12 -14.68 6.41
N LEU A 132 -0.37 -15.85 7.00
CA LEU A 132 0.12 -17.14 6.52
C LEU A 132 -1.02 -17.84 5.77
N GLN A 133 -0.89 -17.99 4.46
CA GLN A 133 -1.83 -18.75 3.65
C GLN A 133 -1.30 -20.17 3.44
N GLU A 134 -2.11 -21.16 3.77
CA GLU A 134 -1.84 -22.54 3.40
C GLU A 134 -2.20 -22.78 1.93
N LEU A 135 -1.26 -23.27 1.14
CA LEU A 135 -1.48 -23.68 -0.25
C LEU A 135 -2.07 -25.10 -0.29
N ALA A 136 -2.60 -25.51 -1.44
CA ALA A 136 -3.23 -26.82 -1.63
C ALA A 136 -2.29 -28.01 -1.32
N ASP A 137 -0.98 -27.79 -1.40
CA ASP A 137 0.08 -28.74 -1.09
C ASP A 137 0.49 -28.74 0.39
N GLY A 138 -0.14 -27.91 1.23
CA GLY A 138 0.20 -27.73 2.64
C GLY A 138 1.36 -26.75 2.89
N THR A 139 1.93 -26.16 1.84
CA THR A 139 3.00 -25.16 1.96
C THR A 139 2.45 -23.86 2.55
N LEU A 140 3.16 -23.26 3.50
CA LEU A 140 2.81 -21.96 4.05
C LEU A 140 3.48 -20.82 3.27
N ALA A 141 2.66 -19.98 2.65
CA ALA A 141 3.12 -18.76 1.99
C ALA A 141 2.77 -17.53 2.83
N HIS A 142 3.70 -16.58 2.92
CA HIS A 142 3.45 -15.29 3.54
C HIS A 142 2.74 -14.40 2.54
N VAL A 143 1.50 -14.01 2.82
CA VAL A 143 0.75 -13.06 2.00
C VAL A 143 0.84 -11.69 2.66
N ILE A 144 1.53 -10.78 2.01
CA ILE A 144 1.77 -9.41 2.49
C ILE A 144 0.92 -8.50 1.63
N THR A 145 -0.09 -7.90 2.21
CA THR A 145 -0.91 -6.90 1.54
C THR A 145 -0.57 -5.54 2.10
N ALA A 146 -0.33 -4.55 1.25
CA ALA A 146 -0.04 -3.19 1.67
C ALA A 146 -0.97 -2.20 0.97
N ARG A 147 -1.34 -1.15 1.70
CA ARG A 147 -2.08 -0.02 1.16
C ARG A 147 -1.37 1.28 1.44
N GLY A 148 -1.29 2.09 0.39
CA GLY A 148 -0.72 3.43 0.42
C GLY A 148 -1.80 4.46 0.15
N PHE A 149 -1.64 5.61 0.79
CA PHE A 149 -2.59 6.70 0.72
C PHE A 149 -1.92 7.93 0.15
N SER A 150 -2.61 8.63 -0.73
CA SER A 150 -2.15 9.92 -1.23
C SER A 150 -2.28 10.99 -0.15
N PRO A 151 -1.55 12.13 -0.24
CA PRO A 151 -1.62 13.17 0.78
C PRO A 151 -3.01 13.79 0.96
N ALA A 152 -3.79 13.85 -0.13
CA ALA A 152 -5.17 14.32 -0.11
C ALA A 152 -6.19 13.28 0.37
N TYR A 153 -5.74 12.07 0.73
CA TYR A 153 -6.60 11.07 1.35
C TYR A 153 -7.02 11.52 2.76
N PRO A 154 -8.31 11.52 3.10
CA PRO A 154 -8.80 12.02 4.37
C PRO A 154 -8.29 11.18 5.54
N ALA A 155 -7.94 11.87 6.63
CA ALA A 155 -7.39 11.29 7.85
C ALA A 155 -8.43 10.59 8.75
N GLY A 156 -9.74 10.75 8.47
CA GLY A 156 -10.84 10.33 9.36
C GLY A 156 -11.38 8.91 9.11
N THR A 157 -12.12 8.41 10.09
CA THR A 157 -12.92 7.16 10.14
C THR A 157 -14.11 7.14 9.15
N GLY A 158 -14.02 7.89 8.05
CA GLY A 158 -15.06 7.95 7.00
C GLY A 158 -14.53 7.54 5.63
N ALA A 159 -13.23 7.28 5.52
CA ALA A 159 -12.58 6.76 4.32
C ALA A 159 -12.59 5.22 4.30
N GLU A 160 -13.67 4.66 4.84
CA GLU A 160 -13.82 3.25 5.22
C GLU A 160 -14.44 2.46 4.08
N SER A 161 -15.38 3.06 3.33
CA SER A 161 -15.82 2.52 2.06
C SER A 161 -14.65 2.57 1.08
N GLY A 162 -14.36 1.48 0.36
CA GLY A 162 -13.40 1.45 -0.76
C GLY A 162 -13.66 2.47 -1.89
N ALA A 163 -14.62 3.39 -1.70
CA ALA A 163 -14.81 4.60 -2.46
C ALA A 163 -13.62 5.55 -2.25
N THR A 164 -12.92 5.83 -3.34
CA THR A 164 -11.86 6.83 -3.34
C THR A 164 -12.49 8.21 -3.08
N PRO A 165 -12.18 8.89 -1.96
CA PRO A 165 -12.77 10.19 -1.65
C PRO A 165 -12.38 11.20 -2.72
N ALA A 166 -13.27 12.16 -3.00
CA ALA A 166 -13.05 13.17 -4.02
C ALA A 166 -11.76 13.97 -3.75
N GLY A 167 -10.69 13.63 -4.47
CA GLY A 167 -9.36 14.26 -4.38
C GLY A 167 -8.26 13.41 -3.76
N GLY A 168 -8.59 12.29 -3.09
CA GLY A 168 -7.61 11.34 -2.55
C GLY A 168 -7.36 10.16 -3.50
N ALA A 169 -6.35 9.35 -3.21
CA ALA A 169 -6.16 8.04 -3.83
C ALA A 169 -5.70 7.02 -2.79
N VAL A 170 -6.21 5.79 -2.90
CA VAL A 170 -5.69 4.63 -2.17
C VAL A 170 -5.27 3.57 -3.17
N VAL A 171 -4.13 2.95 -2.95
CA VAL A 171 -3.61 1.89 -3.81
C VAL A 171 -3.24 0.69 -2.97
N TRP A 172 -3.63 -0.48 -3.47
CA TRP A 172 -3.44 -1.76 -2.81
C TRP A 172 -2.48 -2.61 -3.64
N VAL A 173 -1.44 -3.11 -2.99
CA VAL A 173 -0.43 -3.98 -3.58
C VAL A 173 -0.26 -5.21 -2.71
N GLN A 174 0.16 -6.31 -3.31
CA GLN A 174 0.36 -7.55 -2.60
C GLN A 174 1.63 -8.25 -3.08
N SER A 175 2.30 -8.89 -2.13
CA SER A 175 3.42 -9.79 -2.36
C SER A 175 3.13 -11.10 -1.66
N ILE A 176 3.34 -12.21 -2.36
CA ILE A 176 3.27 -13.54 -1.79
C ILE A 176 4.70 -14.07 -1.78
N LEU A 177 5.22 -14.38 -0.59
CA LEU A 177 6.58 -14.83 -0.38
C LEU A 177 6.62 -16.27 0.14
N LEU A 178 7.49 -17.06 -0.46
CA LEU A 178 8.00 -18.28 0.14
C LEU A 178 9.37 -17.97 0.74
N LEU A 179 9.50 -18.11 2.05
CA LEU A 179 10.74 -17.88 2.78
C LEU A 179 11.43 -19.20 3.04
N GLY A 180 12.76 -19.22 2.87
CA GLY A 180 13.59 -20.34 3.26
C GLY A 180 13.87 -20.34 4.76
N THR A 181 14.61 -21.36 5.19
CA THR A 181 15.16 -21.41 6.54
C THR A 181 16.18 -20.30 6.74
N LEU A 182 16.38 -19.86 7.99
CA LEU A 182 17.46 -18.93 8.31
C LEU A 182 18.80 -19.49 7.80
N ALA A 183 19.60 -18.60 7.20
CA ALA A 183 20.98 -18.93 6.89
C ALA A 183 21.76 -19.14 8.21
N PRO A 184 22.69 -20.10 8.27
CA PRO A 184 23.55 -20.28 9.43
C PRO A 184 24.36 -19.01 9.72
N ALA A 185 24.73 -18.79 10.98
CA ALA A 185 25.34 -17.55 11.49
C ALA A 185 26.64 -17.12 10.77
N ASP A 186 27.30 -18.03 10.04
CA ASP A 186 28.51 -17.76 9.27
C ASP A 186 28.23 -17.01 7.95
N ASP A 187 26.98 -16.96 7.50
CA ASP A 187 26.58 -16.19 6.32
C ASP A 187 26.25 -14.74 6.71
N ALA A 188 27.04 -13.79 6.22
CA ALA A 188 26.87 -12.34 6.46
C ALA A 188 25.52 -11.77 5.96
N ARG A 189 24.67 -12.60 5.34
CA ARG A 189 23.30 -12.28 4.96
C ARG A 189 22.35 -12.74 6.08
N MET A 190 22.39 -12.05 7.22
CA MET A 190 21.44 -12.30 8.31
C MET A 190 20.01 -12.04 7.82
N GLY A 191 19.31 -13.11 7.46
CA GLY A 191 17.90 -13.09 7.15
C GLY A 191 17.47 -14.28 6.30
N ARG A 192 16.19 -14.65 6.41
CA ARG A 192 15.60 -15.71 5.60
C ARG A 192 15.71 -15.37 4.10
N PRO A 193 16.20 -16.28 3.25
CA PRO A 193 16.21 -16.06 1.81
C PRO A 193 14.78 -16.12 1.27
N ILE A 194 14.50 -15.31 0.25
CA ILE A 194 13.25 -15.42 -0.51
C ILE A 194 13.47 -16.52 -1.54
N LEU A 195 12.72 -17.62 -1.41
CA LEU A 195 12.77 -18.74 -2.35
C LEU A 195 11.92 -18.44 -3.60
N ASP A 196 10.75 -17.86 -3.38
CA ASP A 196 9.85 -17.41 -4.45
C ASP A 196 9.11 -16.14 -4.04
N ARG A 197 8.75 -15.33 -5.04
CA ARG A 197 8.06 -14.06 -4.88
C ARG A 197 7.10 -13.83 -6.03
N LEU A 198 5.81 -13.72 -5.70
CA LEU A 198 4.79 -13.25 -6.61
C LEU A 198 4.30 -11.86 -6.19
N TRP A 199 4.48 -10.87 -7.07
CA TRP A 199 3.96 -9.52 -6.87
C TRP A 199 2.70 -9.30 -7.69
N ARG A 200 1.69 -8.66 -7.10
CA ARG A 200 0.48 -8.24 -7.82
C ARG A 200 -0.11 -6.94 -7.29
N ARG A 201 -0.76 -6.19 -8.18
CA ARG A 201 -1.58 -5.04 -7.81
C ARG A 201 -3.02 -5.50 -7.59
N ILE A 202 -3.63 -5.11 -6.47
CA ILE A 202 -5.03 -5.43 -6.19
C ILE A 202 -5.91 -4.36 -6.81
N LEU A 203 -6.74 -4.77 -7.78
CA LEU A 203 -7.68 -3.88 -8.48
C LEU A 203 -9.03 -3.79 -7.76
N GLN A 204 -9.38 -4.81 -6.99
CA GLN A 204 -10.62 -4.90 -6.22
C GLN A 204 -10.26 -5.08 -4.74
N PRO A 205 -10.09 -3.98 -3.98
CA PRO A 205 -9.89 -4.06 -2.54
C PRO A 205 -11.19 -4.52 -1.86
N PRO A 206 -11.10 -5.04 -0.63
CA PRO A 206 -12.29 -5.44 0.11
C PRO A 206 -13.23 -4.25 0.34
N SER A 207 -14.53 -4.49 0.23
CA SER A 207 -15.55 -3.57 0.75
C SER A 207 -15.56 -3.69 2.27
N SER A 208 -15.40 -2.57 2.97
CA SER A 208 -15.66 -2.46 4.41
C SER A 208 -17.05 -2.94 4.78
#